data_AF-A0A2N9HNZ4-F1
#
_entry.id   AF-A0A2N9HNZ4-F1
#
_cell.length_a   1.000
_cell.length_b   1.000
_cell.length_c   1.000
_cell.angle_alpha   90.00
_cell.angle_beta   90.00
_cell.angle_gamma   90.00
#
_symmetry.space_group_name_H-M   'P 1'
#
loop_
_entity.id
_entity.type
_entity.pdbx_description
1 polymer ?
#
loop_
_entity_poly.entity_id
_entity_poly.type
_entity_poly.pdbx_seq_one_letter_code
_entity_poly.pdbx_strand_id
1 'polypeptide(L)'
;MKMGTRQRASTATTSTSTSSSSCFPLSQLQSLELWDVTELEFLPEEWLGNLTSLQHLVIGNCPNLTSLPQGIRNLKSLHRLEIRRCPILGQRCQRQTGEDWPNIAHVPYVEVDGKKQQQETIPSS
;
A
#
# COMPACT_ATOMS: atom_id res chain seq x y z
N MET A 1 33.65 1.55 -59.44
CA MET A 1 32.86 0.30 -59.60
C MET A 1 33.01 -0.54 -58.34
N LYS A 2 31.87 -1.00 -57.76
CA LYS A 2 31.67 -1.96 -56.64
C LYS A 2 32.22 -1.55 -55.26
N MET A 3 31.40 -1.08 -54.32
CA MET A 3 30.45 -1.82 -53.44
C MET A 3 31.13 -2.87 -52.57
N GLY A 4 31.00 -2.73 -51.24
CA GLY A 4 31.49 -3.70 -50.27
C GLY A 4 31.06 -3.37 -48.83
N THR A 5 29.76 -3.41 -48.56
CA THR A 5 29.19 -3.42 -47.20
C THR A 5 29.63 -4.68 -46.45
N ARG A 6 29.97 -4.52 -45.16
CA ARG A 6 30.06 -5.63 -44.21
C ARG A 6 29.31 -5.27 -42.93
N GLN A 7 28.09 -5.77 -42.82
CA GLN A 7 27.40 -5.98 -41.54
C GLN A 7 27.66 -7.42 -41.07
N ARG A 8 27.99 -7.56 -39.78
CA ARG A 8 27.92 -8.77 -38.94
C ARG A 8 27.64 -8.24 -37.53
N ALA A 9 26.89 -8.87 -36.65
CA ALA A 9 26.07 -10.06 -36.74
C ALA A 9 24.97 -9.88 -35.68
N SER A 10 23.78 -10.38 -35.98
CA SER A 10 22.67 -10.49 -35.04
C SER A 10 23.09 -11.25 -33.79
N THR A 11 23.02 -10.64 -32.61
CA THR A 11 22.96 -11.39 -31.36
C THR A 11 21.50 -11.69 -31.05
N ALA A 12 21.22 -12.99 -31.01
CA ALA A 12 19.91 -13.54 -30.72
C ALA A 12 19.44 -13.14 -29.31
N THR A 13 18.15 -12.83 -29.26
CA THR A 13 17.20 -13.16 -28.19
C THR A 13 17.80 -13.93 -27.01
N THR A 14 17.82 -13.28 -25.85
CA THR A 14 17.37 -13.97 -24.64
C THR A 14 16.26 -13.11 -24.06
N SER A 15 15.07 -13.27 -24.61
CA SER A 15 13.85 -13.02 -23.86
C SER A 15 13.94 -13.93 -22.65
N THR A 16 14.43 -13.40 -21.53
CA THR A 16 14.24 -14.03 -20.23
C THR A 16 12.75 -13.94 -19.99
N SER A 17 12.02 -14.91 -20.53
CA SER A 17 10.70 -15.29 -20.05
C SER A 17 10.93 -15.91 -18.67
N THR A 18 11.31 -15.09 -17.70
CA THR A 18 10.90 -15.36 -16.34
C THR A 18 9.40 -15.17 -16.37
N SER A 19 8.70 -16.27 -16.62
CA SER A 19 7.37 -16.48 -16.07
C SER A 19 7.52 -16.46 -14.55
N SER A 20 7.81 -15.28 -13.99
CA SER A 20 7.58 -15.04 -12.57
C SER A 20 6.07 -15.03 -12.48
N SER A 21 5.49 -16.21 -12.29
CA SER A 21 4.25 -16.33 -11.55
C SER A 21 4.45 -15.44 -10.34
N SER A 22 3.94 -14.22 -10.39
CA SER A 22 3.99 -13.25 -9.31
C SER A 22 3.07 -13.81 -8.23
N CYS A 23 3.59 -14.80 -7.54
CA CYS A 23 3.03 -15.34 -6.32
C CYS A 23 3.26 -14.25 -5.29
N PHE A 24 2.36 -13.26 -5.29
CA PHE A 24 2.12 -12.46 -4.12
C PHE A 24 1.09 -13.26 -3.32
N PRO A 25 1.51 -14.12 -2.37
CA PRO A 25 0.60 -15.03 -1.66
C PRO A 25 -0.46 -14.30 -0.84
N LEU A 26 -0.37 -12.97 -0.73
CA LEU A 26 -1.26 -12.11 0.04
C LEU A 26 -2.26 -11.32 -0.83
N SER A 27 -2.31 -11.55 -2.15
CA SER A 27 -3.23 -10.83 -3.04
C SER A 27 -4.71 -11.06 -2.71
N GLN A 28 -5.03 -12.12 -1.97
CA GLN A 28 -6.38 -12.46 -1.49
C GLN A 28 -6.64 -12.02 -0.04
N LEU A 29 -5.67 -11.43 0.64
CA LEU A 29 -5.83 -11.01 2.03
C LEU A 29 -6.86 -9.88 2.12
N GLN A 30 -7.91 -10.08 2.92
CA GLN A 30 -9.00 -9.11 3.10
C GLN A 30 -8.89 -8.31 4.40
N SER A 31 -8.26 -8.87 5.43
CA SER A 31 -8.06 -8.20 6.71
C SER A 31 -6.61 -8.33 7.13
N LEU A 32 -6.01 -7.22 7.56
CA LEU A 32 -4.67 -7.14 8.12
C LEU A 32 -4.72 -6.34 9.41
N GLU A 33 -4.23 -6.95 10.49
CA GLU A 33 -4.18 -6.31 11.79
C GLU A 33 -2.76 -6.36 12.33
N LEU A 34 -2.23 -5.21 12.73
CA LEU A 34 -0.93 -5.06 13.37
C LEU A 34 -1.16 -4.55 14.79
N TRP A 35 -0.77 -5.34 15.77
CA TRP A 35 -0.95 -5.02 17.19
C TRP A 35 0.37 -5.15 17.95
N ASP A 36 0.61 -4.21 18.88
CA ASP A 36 1.70 -4.26 19.85
C ASP A 36 3.11 -4.38 19.21
N VAL A 37 3.32 -3.73 18.06
CA VAL A 37 4.60 -3.77 17.35
C VAL A 37 5.42 -2.52 17.68
N THR A 38 6.22 -2.60 18.75
CA THR A 38 6.99 -1.44 19.25
C THR A 38 8.16 -1.06 18.36
N GLU A 39 8.84 -2.03 17.74
CA GLU A 39 10.04 -1.79 16.92
C GLU A 39 9.73 -1.40 15.46
N LEU A 40 8.44 -1.35 15.08
CA LEU A 40 8.04 -1.07 13.71
C LEU A 40 8.04 0.43 13.45
N GLU A 41 9.10 0.93 12.82
CA GLU A 41 9.20 2.34 12.44
C GLU A 41 8.51 2.67 11.11
N PHE A 42 8.51 1.71 10.17
CA PHE A 42 7.98 1.85 8.81
C PHE A 42 7.36 0.55 8.31
N LEU A 43 6.29 0.65 7.53
CA LEU A 43 5.75 -0.48 6.78
C LEU A 43 6.45 -0.58 5.42
N PRO A 44 6.95 -1.75 5.00
CA PRO A 44 7.62 -1.87 3.71
C PRO A 44 6.66 -1.60 2.55
N GLU A 45 7.11 -0.81 1.57
CA GLU A 45 6.28 -0.34 0.46
C GLU A 45 5.91 -1.47 -0.53
N GLU A 46 6.82 -2.44 -0.68
CA GLU A 46 6.73 -3.51 -1.69
C GLU A 46 5.59 -4.51 -1.42
N TRP A 47 5.22 -4.78 -0.17
CA TRP A 47 4.14 -5.73 0.11
C TRP A 47 2.80 -5.05 0.34
N LEU A 48 2.76 -3.90 1.03
CA LEU A 48 1.48 -3.23 1.34
C LEU A 48 0.76 -2.78 0.05
N GLY A 49 1.50 -2.27 -0.94
CA GLY A 49 0.91 -1.87 -2.23
C GLY A 49 0.33 -3.02 -3.05
N ASN A 50 0.70 -4.28 -2.75
CA ASN A 50 0.26 -5.47 -3.46
C ASN A 50 -0.96 -6.17 -2.83
N LEU A 51 -1.43 -5.69 -1.67
CA LEU A 51 -2.62 -6.23 -0.98
C LEU A 51 -3.93 -5.72 -1.59
N THR A 52 -4.09 -5.82 -2.90
CA THR A 52 -5.20 -5.16 -3.64
C THR A 52 -6.60 -5.61 -3.22
N SER A 53 -6.74 -6.78 -2.61
CA SER A 53 -8.02 -7.29 -2.05
C SER A 53 -8.28 -6.87 -0.59
N LEU A 54 -7.38 -6.12 0.04
CA LEU A 54 -7.49 -5.74 1.44
C LEU A 54 -8.69 -4.80 1.64
N GLN A 55 -9.58 -5.17 2.56
CA GLN A 55 -10.80 -4.45 2.91
C GLN A 55 -10.72 -3.79 4.29
N HIS A 56 -9.95 -4.39 5.20
CA HIS A 56 -9.80 -3.94 6.57
C HIS A 56 -8.31 -3.87 6.95
N LEU A 57 -7.88 -2.71 7.44
CA LEU A 57 -6.55 -2.50 8.01
C LEU A 57 -6.67 -1.92 9.41
N VAL A 58 -6.11 -2.61 10.40
CA VAL A 58 -6.04 -2.13 11.78
C VAL A 58 -4.58 -2.03 12.20
N ILE A 59 -4.21 -0.89 12.78
CA ILE A 59 -2.88 -0.64 13.34
C ILE A 59 -3.07 -0.17 14.78
N GLY A 60 -2.64 -0.99 15.73
CA GLY A 60 -2.88 -0.82 17.15
C GLY A 60 -1.60 -0.89 17.99
N ASN A 61 -1.40 0.08 18.89
CA ASN A 61 -0.29 0.10 19.82
C ASN A 61 1.11 -0.04 19.16
N CYS A 62 1.32 0.65 18.04
CA CYS A 62 2.61 0.76 17.35
C CYS A 62 3.17 2.18 17.56
N PRO A 63 3.85 2.47 18.69
CA PRO A 63 4.24 3.82 19.07
C PRO A 63 5.30 4.45 18.15
N ASN A 64 6.19 3.63 17.59
CA ASN A 64 7.29 4.10 16.74
C ASN A 64 6.93 4.15 15.25
N LEU A 65 5.75 3.65 14.85
CA LEU A 65 5.34 3.68 13.45
C LEU A 65 5.08 5.13 13.04
N THR A 66 5.93 5.63 12.15
CA THR A 66 5.97 7.05 11.85
C THR A 66 5.05 7.44 10.72
N SER A 67 4.91 6.62 9.67
CA SER A 67 4.14 6.96 8.48
C SER A 67 3.52 5.74 7.80
N LEU A 68 2.53 5.99 6.93
CA LEU A 68 2.01 4.98 6.00
C LEU A 68 2.80 5.00 4.69
N PRO A 69 3.06 3.85 4.05
CA PRO A 69 3.77 3.81 2.78
C PRO A 69 2.85 4.30 1.67
N GLN A 70 3.45 4.92 0.63
CA GLN A 70 2.68 5.53 -0.46
C GLN A 70 1.83 4.50 -1.22
N GLY A 71 2.24 3.23 -1.22
CA GLY A 71 1.50 2.11 -1.80
C GLY A 71 0.08 1.91 -1.24
N ILE A 72 -0.26 2.46 -0.06
CA ILE A 72 -1.62 2.35 0.49
C ILE A 72 -2.70 2.98 -0.41
N ARG A 73 -2.32 3.98 -1.23
CA ARG A 73 -3.20 4.59 -2.24
C ARG A 73 -3.69 3.61 -3.32
N ASN A 74 -2.97 2.49 -3.49
CA ASN A 74 -3.28 1.45 -4.46
C ASN A 74 -4.33 0.47 -3.92
N LEU A 75 -4.62 0.49 -2.62
CA LEU A 75 -5.60 -0.37 -1.97
C LEU A 75 -7.01 0.13 -2.23
N LYS A 76 -7.51 -0.08 -3.46
CA LYS A 76 -8.84 0.36 -3.89
C LYS A 76 -9.98 -0.39 -3.20
N SER A 77 -9.72 -1.61 -2.73
CA SER A 77 -10.68 -2.41 -1.99
C SER A 77 -10.74 -2.06 -0.50
N LEU A 78 -9.89 -1.14 0.00
CA LEU A 78 -9.81 -0.82 1.43
C LEU A 78 -11.02 0.01 1.85
N HIS A 79 -11.88 -0.59 2.67
CA HIS A 79 -13.11 0.05 3.15
C HIS A 79 -12.94 0.66 4.55
N ARG A 80 -12.06 0.07 5.37
CA ARG A 80 -11.89 0.42 6.77
C ARG A 80 -10.41 0.51 7.13
N LEU A 81 -10.02 1.66 7.68
CA LEU A 81 -8.72 1.89 8.32
C LEU A 81 -8.93 2.34 9.76
N GLU A 82 -8.35 1.61 10.71
CA GLU A 82 -8.38 1.95 12.13
C GLU A 82 -6.96 2.08 12.66
N ILE A 83 -6.66 3.24 13.26
CA ILE A 83 -5.37 3.52 13.90
C ILE A 83 -5.64 3.77 15.38
N ARG A 84 -5.04 2.99 16.26
CA ARG A 84 -5.26 3.04 17.71
C ARG A 84 -3.94 3.08 18.44
N ARG A 85 -3.78 3.97 19.42
CA ARG A 85 -2.59 4.09 20.27
C ARG A 85 -1.29 4.18 19.46
N CYS A 86 -1.35 4.85 18.31
CA CYS A 86 -0.18 5.12 17.45
C CYS A 86 0.00 6.64 17.36
N PRO A 87 0.67 7.29 18.32
CA PRO A 87 0.68 8.75 18.45
C PRO A 87 1.29 9.45 17.24
N ILE A 88 2.36 8.91 16.65
CA ILE A 88 3.01 9.55 15.49
C ILE A 88 2.16 9.36 14.23
N LEU A 89 1.86 8.12 13.88
CA LEU A 89 1.01 7.78 12.73
C LEU A 89 -0.37 8.44 12.77
N GLY A 90 -1.01 8.42 13.94
CA GLY A 90 -2.35 8.97 14.15
C GLY A 90 -2.42 10.46 13.86
N GLN A 91 -1.38 11.23 14.21
CA GLN A 91 -1.32 12.66 13.86
C GLN A 91 -1.22 12.88 12.35
N ARG A 92 -0.41 12.08 11.66
CA ARG A 92 -0.23 12.19 10.20
C ARG A 92 -1.43 11.72 9.39
N CYS A 93 -2.32 10.93 9.97
CA CYS A 93 -3.52 10.42 9.32
C CYS A 93 -4.78 11.24 9.62
N GLN A 94 -4.65 12.46 10.17
CA GLN A 94 -5.79 13.35 10.42
C GLN A 94 -6.29 14.03 9.14
N ARG A 95 -7.61 14.14 8.98
CA ARG A 95 -8.26 14.57 7.72
C ARG A 95 -7.82 15.90 7.11
N GLN A 96 -7.44 16.86 7.95
CA GLN A 96 -7.18 18.24 7.51
C GLN A 96 -5.75 18.67 7.76
N THR A 97 -5.06 17.99 8.67
CA THR A 97 -3.77 18.39 9.23
C THR A 97 -2.70 17.34 8.96
N GLY A 98 -3.10 16.11 8.64
CA GLY A 98 -2.21 14.98 8.48
C GLY A 98 -1.57 14.93 7.09
N GLU A 99 -0.24 14.84 7.05
CA GLU A 99 0.53 14.71 5.80
C GLU A 99 0.22 13.43 5.02
N ASP A 100 -0.16 12.36 5.71
CA ASP A 100 -0.46 11.06 5.10
C ASP A 100 -1.94 10.93 4.69
N TRP A 101 -2.80 11.86 5.10
CA TRP A 101 -4.22 11.84 4.76
C TRP A 101 -4.53 11.69 3.26
N PRO A 102 -3.85 12.41 2.34
CA PRO A 102 -4.12 12.28 0.90
C PRO A 102 -3.96 10.84 0.38
N ASN A 103 -3.16 10.01 1.05
CA ASN A 103 -2.96 8.60 0.67
C ASN A 103 -4.11 7.68 1.10
N ILE A 104 -4.90 8.10 2.10
CA ILE A 104 -5.98 7.30 2.70
C ILE A 104 -7.37 7.92 2.54
N ALA A 105 -7.48 9.11 1.95
CA ALA A 105 -8.74 9.82 1.74
C ALA A 105 -9.74 9.07 0.84
N HIS A 106 -9.28 8.07 0.08
CA HIS A 106 -10.15 7.18 -0.71
C HIS A 106 -10.86 6.12 0.14
N VAL A 107 -10.43 5.91 1.38
CA VAL A 107 -11.00 4.92 2.29
C VAL A 107 -12.29 5.49 2.90
N PRO A 108 -13.45 4.82 2.73
CA PRO A 108 -14.73 5.29 3.25
C PRO A 108 -14.77 5.46 4.77
N TYR A 109 -14.22 4.50 5.52
CA TYR A 109 -14.17 4.55 6.98
C TYR A 109 -12.73 4.69 7.48
N VAL A 110 -12.43 5.84 8.08
CA VAL A 110 -11.16 6.07 8.75
C VAL A 110 -11.41 6.49 10.19
N GLU A 111 -10.83 5.77 11.15
CA GLU A 111 -10.87 6.07 12.58
C GLU A 111 -9.45 6.17 13.14
N VAL A 112 -9.20 7.23 13.90
CA VAL A 112 -7.93 7.44 14.60
C VAL A 112 -8.24 7.67 16.08
N ASP A 113 -7.74 6.81 16.96
CA ASP A 113 -7.93 6.86 18.42
C ASP A 113 -9.41 7.03 18.84
N GLY A 114 -10.30 6.27 18.20
CA GLY A 114 -11.75 6.33 18.44
C GLY A 114 -12.45 7.55 17.83
N LYS A 115 -11.72 8.41 17.10
CA LYS A 115 -12.27 9.58 16.41
C LYS A 115 -12.40 9.27 14.91
N LYS A 116 -13.65 9.27 14.43
CA LYS A 116 -13.95 9.13 12.99
C LYS A 116 -13.44 10.35 12.24
N GLN A 117 -12.59 10.11 11.24
CA GLN A 117 -12.05 11.14 10.35
C GLN A 117 -12.95 11.34 9.12
N GLN A 118 -13.64 10.27 8.68
CA GLN A 118 -14.53 10.27 7.53
C GLN A 118 -15.70 9.30 7.75
N GLN A 119 -16.83 9.58 7.10
CA GLN A 119 -18.07 8.81 7.21
C GLN A 119 -18.17 7.81 6.06
N GLU A 120 -18.82 6.66 6.29
CA GLU A 120 -19.14 5.69 5.23
C GLU A 120 -19.91 6.38 4.11
N THR A 121 -19.23 6.66 3.00
CA THR A 121 -19.91 6.84 1.73
C THR A 121 -20.26 5.43 1.25
N ILE A 122 -21.39 4.90 1.69
CA ILE A 122 -21.96 3.71 1.06
C ILE A 122 -22.24 4.14 -0.39
N PRO A 123 -21.59 3.57 -1.41
CA PRO A 123 -22.02 3.84 -2.78
C PRO A 123 -23.42 3.28 -2.88
N SER A 124 -24.41 4.16 -2.97
CA SER A 124 -25.78 3.83 -3.33
C SER A 124 -25.69 2.98 -4.60
N SER A 125 -26.14 1.73 -4.53
CA SER A 125 -26.31 0.86 -5.70
C SER A 125 -27.22 1.50 -6.74
#